data_AF-A0A9D8ZQB2-F1
#
_entry.id   AF-A0A9D8ZQB2-F1
#
_cell.length_a   1.000
_cell.length_b   1.000
_cell.length_c   1.000
_cell.angle_alpha   90.00
_cell.angle_beta   90.00
_cell.angle_gamma   90.00
#
_symmetry.space_group_name_H-M   'P 1'
#
loop_
_entity.id
_entity.type
_entity.pdbx_description
1 polymer ?
#
loop_
_entity_poly.entity_id
_entity_poly.type
_entity_poly.pdbx_seq_one_letter_code
_entity_poly.pdbx_strand_id
1 'polypeptide(L)' 'MATWVQVNGANVGKDFFDDNVREANTYDWRSIDANILHEHAHCMICSVAIAPNAQGAMPLYKSNGGHLCEYCHDHFVES' A
#
# COMPACT_ATOMS: atom_id res chain seq x y z
N MET A 1 -10.44 0.60 -23.58
CA MET A 1 -11.45 0.63 -22.50
C MET A 1 -10.69 0.65 -21.19
N ALA A 2 -10.99 1.57 -20.27
CA ALA A 2 -10.31 1.58 -18.97
C ALA A 2 -10.76 0.36 -18.16
N THR A 3 -9.82 -0.51 -17.83
CA THR A 3 -10.08 -1.70 -17.00
C THR A 3 -9.81 -1.35 -15.55
N TRP A 4 -10.68 -1.80 -14.64
CA TRP A 4 -10.60 -1.52 -13.21
C TRP A 4 -10.57 -2.81 -12.42
N VAL A 5 -9.90 -2.79 -11.26
CA VAL A 5 -9.86 -3.88 -10.28
C VAL A 5 -10.19 -3.33 -8.89
N GLN A 6 -10.79 -4.15 -8.04
CA GLN A 6 -11.07 -3.77 -6.65
C GLN A 6 -9.98 -4.34 -5.73
N VAL A 7 -9.33 -3.48 -4.95
CA VAL A 7 -8.22 -3.84 -4.05
C VAL A 7 -8.41 -3.14 -2.72
N ASN A 8 -8.51 -3.89 -1.63
CA ASN A 8 -8.77 -3.34 -0.29
C ASN A 8 -9.98 -2.38 -0.23
N GLY A 9 -11.04 -2.68 -0.99
CA GLY A 9 -12.24 -1.83 -1.10
C GLY A 9 -12.10 -0.61 -2.03
N ALA A 10 -10.91 -0.29 -2.54
CA ALA A 10 -10.68 0.78 -3.50
C ALA A 10 -10.79 0.26 -4.96
N ASN A 11 -11.34 1.08 -5.86
CA ASN A 11 -11.32 0.82 -7.30
C ASN A 11 -10.05 1.44 -7.90
N VAL A 12 -9.21 0.58 -8.48
CA VAL A 12 -7.88 0.95 -9.00
C VAL A 12 -7.85 0.63 -10.49
N GLY A 13 -7.25 1.52 -11.30
CA GLY A 13 -7.04 1.24 -12.71
C GLY A 13 -6.12 0.03 -12.86
N LYS A 14 -6.46 -0.93 -13.73
CA LYS A 14 -5.72 -2.19 -13.85
C LYS A 14 -4.24 -1.96 -14.19
N ASP A 15 -3.95 -1.05 -15.12
CA ASP A 15 -2.57 -0.77 -15.52
C ASP A 15 -1.77 -0.15 -14.36
N PHE A 16 -2.37 0.77 -13.61
CA PHE A 16 -1.78 1.33 -12.39
C PHE A 16 -1.51 0.24 -11.35
N PHE A 17 -2.48 -0.65 -11.12
CA PHE A 17 -2.33 -1.76 -10.19
C PHE A 17 -1.19 -2.69 -10.61
N ASP A 18 -1.17 -3.15 -11.86
CA ASP A 18 -0.16 -4.08 -12.37
C ASP A 18 1.25 -3.44 -12.30
N ASP A 19 1.38 -2.16 -12.65
CA ASP A 19 2.65 -1.44 -12.57
C ASP A 19 3.13 -1.27 -11.13
N ASN A 20 2.25 -0.88 -10.20
CA ASN A 20 2.64 -0.67 -8.81
C ASN A 20 2.90 -1.98 -8.07
N VAL A 21 2.21 -3.07 -8.40
CA VAL A 21 2.54 -4.41 -7.87
C VAL A 21 3.94 -4.82 -8.34
N ARG A 22 4.21 -4.67 -9.64
CA ARG A 22 5.53 -4.99 -10.20
C ARG A 22 6.63 -4.13 -9.56
N GLU A 23 6.39 -2.84 -9.38
CA GLU A 23 7.35 -1.93 -8.73
C GLU A 23 7.54 -2.30 -7.25
N ALA A 24 6.45 -2.55 -6.52
CA ALA A 24 6.49 -2.90 -5.10
C ALA A 24 7.35 -4.15 -4.81
N ASN A 25 7.33 -5.14 -5.72
CA ASN A 25 8.13 -6.35 -5.62
C ASN A 25 9.65 -6.14 -5.81
N THR A 26 10.08 -4.92 -6.20
CA THR A 26 11.51 -4.58 -6.32
C THR A 26 12.10 -3.97 -5.04
N TYR A 27 11.24 -3.67 -4.07
CA TYR A 27 11.63 -3.00 -2.84
C TYR A 27 11.67 -3.98 -1.66
N ASP A 28 12.61 -3.73 -0.74
CA ASP A 28 12.60 -4.36 0.57
C ASP A 28 11.65 -3.62 1.51
N TRP A 29 10.70 -4.35 2.08
CA TRP A 29 9.67 -3.81 2.97
C TRP A 29 10.01 -4.06 4.43
N ARG A 30 9.83 -3.02 5.25
CA ARG A 30 9.91 -3.14 6.72
C ARG A 30 8.62 -2.68 7.36
N SER A 31 8.14 -3.45 8.33
CA SER A 31 7.03 -3.03 9.17
C SER A 31 7.45 -1.84 10.02
N ILE A 32 6.59 -0.82 10.07
CA ILE A 32 6.75 0.37 10.88
C ILE A 32 5.44 0.67 11.63
N ASP A 33 5.56 1.30 12.80
CA ASP A 33 4.41 1.83 13.51
C ASP A 33 3.88 3.07 12.76
N ALA A 34 2.60 3.07 12.36
CA ALA A 34 1.97 4.18 11.67
C ALA A 34 2.00 5.50 12.48
N ASN A 35 2.16 5.44 13.80
CA ASN A 35 2.31 6.62 14.67
C ASN A 35 3.60 7.41 14.41
N ILE A 36 4.60 6.82 13.73
CA ILE A 36 5.82 7.54 13.34
C ILE A 36 5.64 8.38 12.08
N LEU A 37 4.51 8.23 11.37
CA LEU A 37 4.21 9.06 10.22
C LEU A 37 3.88 10.49 10.68
N HIS A 38 4.75 11.43 10.31
CA HIS A 38 4.51 12.86 10.51
C HIS A 38 3.51 13.44 9.49
N GLU A 39 3.25 12.72 8.39
CA GLU A 39 2.41 13.15 7.28
C GLU A 39 1.48 12.01 6.84
N HIS A 40 0.41 12.37 6.13
CA HIS A 40 -0.51 11.41 5.54
C HIS A 40 0.21 10.58 4.48
N ALA A 41 0.10 9.25 4.54
CA ALA A 41 0.67 8.34 3.55
C ALA A 41 -0.44 7.66 2.75
N HIS A 42 -0.11 7.19 1.55
CA HIS A 42 -1.00 6.38 0.73
C HIS A 42 -0.31 5.06 0.40
N CYS A 43 -1.09 3.98 0.34
CA CYS A 43 -0.60 2.70 -0.18
C CYS A 43 -0.27 2.87 -1.67
N MET A 44 0.94 2.50 -2.10
CA MET A 44 1.32 2.63 -3.51
C MET A 44 0.48 1.74 -4.46
N ILE A 45 0.00 0.58 -3.99
CA ILE A 45 -0.78 -0.35 -4.83
C ILE A 45 -2.25 0.09 -4.95
N CYS A 46 -2.91 0.41 -3.84
CA CYS A 46 -4.37 0.65 -3.83
C CYS A 46 -4.76 2.11 -3.57
N SER A 47 -3.80 3.00 -3.36
CA SER A 47 -3.99 4.43 -3.04
C SER A 47 -4.81 4.72 -1.77
N VAL A 48 -5.19 3.69 -1.01
CA VAL A 48 -5.90 3.85 0.26
C VAL A 48 -5.04 4.68 1.21
N ALA A 49 -5.70 5.68 1.81
CA ALA A 49 -5.17 6.56 2.82
C ALA A 49 -4.72 5.78 4.06
N ILE A 50 -3.51 6.06 4.52
CA ILE A 50 -2.92 5.50 5.74
C ILE A 50 -2.82 6.66 6.73
N ALA A 51 -3.77 6.68 7.65
CA ALA A 51 -3.87 7.76 8.62
C ALA A 51 -2.91 7.53 9.80
N PRO A 52 -2.08 8.53 10.17
CA PRO A 52 -1.33 8.48 11.42
C PRO A 52 -2.30 8.48 12.61
N ASN A 53 -1.97 7.75 13.68
CA ASN A 53 -2.72 7.72 14.94
C ASN A 53 -4.16 7.17 14.86
N ALA A 54 -4.49 6.36 13.86
CA ALA A 54 -5.74 5.60 13.88
C ALA A 54 -5.71 4.60 15.06
N GLN A 55 -6.66 4.72 15.99
CA GLN A 55 -6.79 3.77 17.10
C GLN A 55 -7.07 2.37 16.53
N GLY A 56 -6.16 1.42 16.78
CA GLY A 56 -6.16 0.11 16.12
C GLY A 56 -5.29 0.05 14.85
N ALA A 57 -4.21 0.84 14.80
CA ALA A 57 -3.29 0.96 13.66
C ALA A 57 -2.93 -0.42 13.06
N MET A 58 -3.43 -0.66 11.85
CA MET A 58 -2.97 -1.78 11.03
C MET A 58 -1.48 -1.58 10.74
N PRO A 59 -0.67 -2.66 10.71
CA PRO A 59 0.74 -2.56 10.39
C PRO A 59 0.93 -1.87 9.03
N LEU A 60 1.84 -0.91 9.02
CA LEU A 60 2.25 -0.18 7.84
C LEU A 60 3.61 -0.72 7.39
N TYR A 61 3.79 -0.88 6.08
CA TYR A 61 5.06 -1.29 5.51
C TYR A 61 5.67 -0.12 4.76
N LYS A 62 6.94 0.14 5.02
CA LYS A 62 7.70 1.22 4.38
C LYS A 62 8.91 0.66 3.67
N SER A 63 9.18 1.19 2.48
CA SER A 63 10.44 0.99 1.75
C SER A 63 11.09 2.34 1.44
N ASN A 64 12.12 2.33 0.62
CA ASN A 64 12.69 3.53 0.00
C ASN A 64 11.80 4.09 -1.13
N GLY A 65 10.92 3.28 -1.72
CA GLY A 65 10.03 3.68 -2.81
C GLY A 65 8.65 4.14 -2.38
N GLY A 66 8.16 3.73 -1.21
CA GLY A 66 6.83 4.16 -0.76
C GLY A 66 6.33 3.47 0.50
N HIS A 67 5.00 3.44 0.61
CA HIS A 67 4.28 2.83 1.72
C HIS A 67 3.28 1.80 1.18
N LEU A 68 3.06 0.73 1.93
CA LEU A 68 2.03 -0.27 1.69
C LEU A 68 1.15 -0.44 2.92
N CYS A 69 -0.15 -0.58 2.68
CA CYS A 69 -1.03 -1.12 3.72
C CYS A 69 -0.79 -2.62 3.88
N GLU A 70 -1.07 -3.14 5.07
CA GLU A 70 -1.01 -4.58 5.40
C GLU A 70 -1.61 -5.46 4.31
N TYR A 71 -2.86 -5.17 3.91
CA TYR A 71 -3.55 -5.95 2.88
C TYR A 71 -2.72 -6.11 1.59
N CYS A 72 -2.13 -5.03 1.08
CA CYS A 72 -1.42 -5.08 -0.20
C CYS A 72 -0.04 -5.74 -0.08
N HIS A 73 0.61 -5.58 1.06
CA HIS A 73 1.86 -6.27 1.34
C HIS A 73 1.64 -7.79 1.37
N ASP A 74 0.66 -8.24 2.16
CA ASP A 74 0.41 -9.66 2.39
C ASP A 74 -0.14 -10.39 1.16
N HIS A 75 -0.91 -9.71 0.31
CA HIS A 75 -1.55 -10.36 -0.86
C HIS A 75 -0.75 -10.23 -2.15
N PHE A 76 0.14 -9.25 -2.30
CA PHE A 76 0.80 -8.96 -3.59
C PHE A 76 2.32 -8.88 -3.56
N VAL A 77 2.94 -8.87 -2.37
CA VAL A 77 4.39 -8.80 -2.23
C VAL A 77 4.96 -10.03 -1.52
N GLU A 78 4.36 -10.44 -0.40
CA GLU A 78 4.79 -11.63 0.36
C GLU A 78 3.95 -12.91 0.07
N SER A 79 3.20 -12.92 -1.05
CA SER A 79 2.37 -14.06 -1.49
C SER A 79 3.17 -15.26 -1.99
#